data_AF-A0A3D8YZL7-F1
#
_entry.id   AF-A0A3D8YZL7-F1
#
_cell.length_a   1.000
_cell.length_b   1.000
_cell.length_c   1.000
_cell.angle_alpha   90.00
_cell.angle_beta   90.00
_cell.angle_gamma   90.00
#
_symmetry.space_group_name_H-M   'P 1'
#
loop_
_entity.id
_entity.type
_entity.pdbx_description
1 polymer ?
#
loop_
_entity_poly.entity_id
_entity_poly.type
_entity_poly.pdbx_seq_one_letter_code
_entity_poly.pdbx_strand_id
1 'polypeptide(L)'
;MGRTKKSEQCRTVSKLFLENDIDLSLVSAGVTLYQSLAKAEERTRKRKDYVVKGIKFMFDSEDRKALLEVIKGDKDFWQAWVNQNKSFERTGLESDRPTIHRLNPDGNYEIGNIAVLPYGEHQQEHAKAVLIIDTDDCEIYSHKSLTKMAQSEGVKQSKVNAMSKAFREDDVFLQQKKKAKKKLADRNREFCEKQGIEYRPI
;
A
#
# COMPACT_ATOMS: atom_id res chain seq x y z
N MET A 1 10.92 21.53 -27.91
CA MET A 1 11.32 20.36 -27.08
C MET A 1 10.48 20.36 -25.81
N GLY A 2 9.55 19.40 -25.67
CA GLY A 2 8.73 19.28 -24.46
C GLY A 2 9.58 18.82 -23.27
N ARG A 3 9.44 19.48 -22.11
CA ARG A 3 10.14 19.08 -20.89
C ARG A 3 9.51 17.79 -20.34
N THR A 4 10.32 16.88 -19.81
CA THR A 4 9.81 15.68 -19.15
C THR A 4 9.29 16.02 -17.76
N LYS A 5 8.17 15.42 -17.34
CA LYS A 5 7.52 15.65 -16.03
C LYS A 5 8.48 15.51 -14.84
N LYS A 6 9.46 14.60 -14.94
CA LYS A 6 10.51 14.38 -13.92
C LYS A 6 11.45 15.60 -13.78
N SER A 7 11.80 16.26 -14.89
CA SER A 7 12.65 17.45 -14.88
C SER A 7 11.98 18.66 -14.22
N GLU A 8 10.64 18.75 -14.32
CA GLU A 8 9.85 19.82 -13.73
C GLU A 8 9.67 19.65 -12.21
N GLN A 9 9.46 18.40 -11.76
CA GLN A 9 9.41 18.07 -10.33
C GLN A 9 10.73 18.38 -9.64
N CYS A 10 11.86 17.99 -10.24
CA CYS A 10 13.18 18.28 -9.69
C CYS A 10 13.40 19.79 -9.53
N ARG A 11 13.12 20.60 -10.55
CA ARG A 11 13.21 22.07 -10.48
C ARG A 11 12.30 22.67 -9.41
N THR A 12 11.07 22.15 -9.32
CA THR A 12 10.10 22.59 -8.30
C THR A 12 10.66 22.37 -6.90
N VAL A 13 11.15 21.16 -6.61
CA VAL A 13 11.70 20.82 -5.30
C VAL A 13 13.00 21.59 -5.01
N SER A 14 13.91 21.72 -5.99
CA SER A 14 15.13 22.50 -5.82
C SER A 14 14.84 23.97 -5.50
N LYS A 15 13.88 24.58 -6.21
CA LYS A 15 13.46 25.97 -5.93
C LYS A 15 12.88 26.10 -4.52
N LEU A 16 12.01 25.17 -4.14
CA LEU A 16 11.42 25.13 -2.80
C LEU A 16 12.49 25.00 -1.71
N PHE A 17 13.49 24.15 -1.92
CA PHE A 17 14.60 23.93 -0.98
C PHE A 17 15.46 25.18 -0.84
N LEU A 18 15.81 25.82 -1.96
CA LEU A 18 16.50 27.12 -1.98
C LEU A 18 15.72 28.19 -1.20
N GLU A 19 14.41 28.32 -1.45
CA GLU A 19 13.56 29.34 -0.82
C GLU A 19 13.34 29.11 0.68
N ASN A 20 13.60 27.90 1.19
CA ASN A 20 13.33 27.51 2.58
C ASN A 20 14.58 27.11 3.36
N ASP A 21 15.78 27.39 2.82
CA ASP A 21 17.07 27.05 3.44
C ASP A 21 17.20 25.56 3.81
N ILE A 22 16.76 24.68 2.89
CA ILE A 22 16.90 23.22 3.01
C ILE A 22 18.08 22.78 2.14
N ASP A 23 18.92 21.90 2.68
CA ASP A 23 20.10 21.38 1.97
C ASP A 23 19.75 20.79 0.59
N LEU A 24 20.35 21.36 -0.47
CA LEU A 24 20.15 20.95 -1.85
C LEU A 24 20.68 19.56 -2.16
N SER A 25 21.59 19.02 -1.33
CA SER A 25 22.02 17.62 -1.44
C SER A 25 20.84 16.64 -1.25
N LEU A 26 19.77 17.09 -0.58
CA LEU A 26 18.59 16.29 -0.26
C LEU A 26 17.46 16.41 -1.31
N VAL A 27 17.68 17.10 -2.43
CA VAL A 27 16.64 17.32 -3.46
C VAL A 27 16.04 15.99 -3.95
N SER A 28 16.86 14.96 -4.12
CA SER A 28 16.36 13.64 -4.56
C SER A 28 15.37 13.03 -3.57
N ALA A 29 15.66 13.11 -2.27
CA ALA A 29 14.75 12.69 -1.21
C ALA A 29 13.46 13.54 -1.19
N GLY A 30 13.59 14.84 -1.45
CA GLY A 30 12.43 15.73 -1.58
C GLY A 30 11.54 15.37 -2.77
N VAL A 31 12.13 14.99 -3.91
CA VAL A 31 11.40 14.54 -5.10
C VAL A 31 10.66 13.24 -4.84
N THR A 32 11.29 12.26 -4.16
CA THR A 32 10.60 11.00 -3.85
C THR A 32 9.49 11.19 -2.83
N LEU A 33 9.67 12.08 -1.84
CA LEU A 33 8.61 12.45 -0.89
C LEU A 33 7.44 13.13 -1.59
N TYR A 34 7.71 14.13 -2.43
CA TYR A 34 6.71 14.83 -3.24
C TYR A 34 5.83 13.85 -4.02
N GLN A 35 6.44 12.88 -4.71
CA GLN A 35 5.71 11.86 -5.46
C GLN A 35 4.89 10.92 -4.55
N SER A 36 5.40 10.63 -3.35
CA SER A 36 4.71 9.76 -2.39
C SER A 36 3.49 10.45 -1.77
N LEU A 37 3.59 11.75 -1.49
CA LEU A 37 2.48 12.59 -1.03
C LEU A 37 1.36 12.64 -2.06
N ALA A 38 1.68 12.96 -3.32
CA ALA A 38 0.70 12.98 -4.41
C ALA A 38 -0.01 11.61 -4.57
N LYS A 39 0.73 10.50 -4.43
CA LYS A 39 0.13 9.15 -4.45
C LYS A 39 -0.75 8.89 -3.23
N ALA A 40 -0.38 9.38 -2.05
CA ALA A 40 -1.20 9.24 -0.84
C ALA A 40 -2.51 10.01 -0.97
N GLU A 41 -2.45 11.26 -1.44
CA GLU A 41 -3.62 12.06 -1.75
C GLU A 41 -4.54 11.35 -2.75
N GLU A 42 -3.99 10.89 -3.88
CA GLU A 42 -4.73 10.14 -4.89
C GLU A 42 -5.45 8.91 -4.31
N ARG A 43 -4.77 8.14 -3.43
CA ARG A 43 -5.37 6.97 -2.78
C ARG A 43 -6.60 7.35 -1.97
N THR A 44 -6.52 8.39 -1.15
CA THR A 44 -7.66 8.81 -0.30
C THR A 44 -8.90 9.18 -1.12
N ARG A 45 -8.70 9.70 -2.35
CA ARG A 45 -9.78 10.11 -3.24
C ARG A 45 -10.34 8.98 -4.10
N LYS A 46 -9.49 8.06 -4.58
CA LYS A 46 -9.86 7.08 -5.60
C LYS A 46 -10.06 5.65 -5.09
N ARG A 47 -9.44 5.28 -3.97
CA ARG A 47 -9.53 3.90 -3.47
C ARG A 47 -10.81 3.70 -2.67
N LYS A 48 -11.67 2.79 -3.13
CA LYS A 48 -12.97 2.49 -2.50
C LYS A 48 -12.84 2.15 -1.01
N ASP A 49 -11.85 1.36 -0.63
CA ASP A 49 -11.58 1.02 0.76
C ASP A 49 -11.22 2.24 1.62
N TYR A 50 -10.50 3.21 1.06
CA TYR A 50 -10.15 4.45 1.76
C TYR A 50 -11.36 5.36 1.90
N VAL A 51 -12.14 5.50 0.83
CA VAL A 51 -13.37 6.30 0.81
C VAL A 51 -14.40 5.77 1.80
N VAL A 52 -14.63 4.44 1.81
CA VAL A 52 -15.58 3.79 2.73
C VAL A 52 -15.13 3.96 4.18
N LYS A 53 -13.82 3.89 4.46
CA LYS A 53 -13.26 4.11 5.79
C LYS A 53 -13.18 5.60 6.20
N GLY A 54 -13.51 6.53 5.31
CA GLY A 54 -13.42 7.97 5.59
C GLY A 54 -12.00 8.49 5.78
N ILE A 55 -10.99 7.79 5.25
CA ILE A 55 -9.58 8.19 5.39
C ILE A 55 -9.30 9.42 4.53
N LYS A 56 -8.72 10.45 5.15
CA LYS A 56 -8.41 11.74 4.52
C LYS A 56 -6.91 12.00 4.39
N PHE A 57 -6.57 12.91 3.49
CA PHE A 57 -5.25 13.51 3.37
C PHE A 57 -5.33 14.89 4.01
N MET A 58 -4.68 15.08 5.16
CA MET A 58 -4.84 16.26 6.01
C MET A 58 -3.80 17.35 5.73
N PHE A 59 -2.76 17.03 4.96
CA PHE A 59 -1.80 18.02 4.50
C PHE A 59 -2.42 18.98 3.48
N ASP A 60 -1.79 20.13 3.29
CA ASP A 60 -2.23 21.10 2.30
C ASP A 60 -2.39 20.45 0.90
N SER A 61 -3.49 20.76 0.22
CA SER A 61 -3.81 20.24 -1.12
C SER A 61 -2.81 20.66 -2.20
N GLU A 62 -2.03 21.71 -1.96
CA GLU A 62 -0.90 22.05 -2.81
C GLU A 62 0.31 21.19 -2.43
N ASP A 63 0.69 20.24 -3.31
CA ASP A 63 1.79 19.29 -3.09
C ASP A 63 3.08 19.92 -2.52
N ARG A 64 3.39 21.17 -2.91
CA ARG A 64 4.58 21.91 -2.47
C ARG A 64 4.48 22.31 -1.00
N LYS A 65 3.30 22.73 -0.56
CA LYS A 65 3.03 23.10 0.83
C LYS A 65 2.98 21.86 1.71
N ALA A 66 2.32 20.78 1.26
CA ALA A 66 2.37 19.49 1.95
C ALA A 66 3.81 18.98 2.15
N LEU A 67 4.66 19.13 1.12
CA LEU A 67 6.08 18.75 1.23
C LEU A 67 6.80 19.55 2.33
N LEU A 68 6.62 20.87 2.39
CA LEU A 68 7.23 21.70 3.44
C LEU A 68 6.65 21.42 4.82
N GLU A 69 5.34 21.20 4.90
CA GLU A 69 4.63 20.86 6.13
C GLU A 69 5.23 19.59 6.75
N VAL A 70 5.46 18.55 5.93
CA VAL A 70 6.10 17.31 6.40
C VAL A 70 7.56 17.52 6.78
N ILE A 71 8.36 18.17 5.94
CA ILE A 71 9.81 18.38 6.21
C ILE A 71 10.02 19.20 7.49
N LYS A 72 9.22 20.24 7.71
CA LYS A 72 9.37 21.15 8.86
C LYS A 72 8.61 20.67 10.10
N GLY A 73 7.47 20.00 9.91
CA GLY A 73 6.56 19.56 10.98
C GLY A 73 6.97 18.26 11.66
N ASP A 74 7.70 17.37 10.96
CA ASP A 74 8.14 16.09 11.49
C ASP A 74 9.59 15.78 11.06
N LYS A 75 10.54 16.24 11.88
CA LYS A 75 11.98 16.09 11.60
C LYS A 75 12.43 14.64 11.65
N ASP A 76 11.84 13.83 12.52
CA ASP A 76 12.20 12.42 12.68
C ASP A 76 11.75 11.61 11.47
N PHE A 77 10.51 11.84 11.01
CA PHE A 77 10.02 11.30 9.75
C PHE A 77 10.90 11.72 8.58
N TRP A 78 11.24 13.01 8.48
CA TRP A 78 12.08 13.50 7.38
C TRP A 78 13.47 12.86 7.37
N GLN A 79 14.10 12.73 8.54
CA GLN A 79 15.40 12.09 8.66
C GLN A 79 15.34 10.60 8.29
N ALA A 80 14.29 9.89 8.73
CA ALA A 80 14.04 8.51 8.32
C ALA A 80 13.83 8.40 6.81
N TRP A 81 13.12 9.36 6.21
CA TRP A 81 12.87 9.42 4.77
C TRP A 81 14.17 9.56 3.99
N VAL A 82 15.02 10.51 4.38
CA VAL A 82 16.33 10.75 3.78
C VAL A 82 17.20 9.48 3.87
N ASN A 83 17.21 8.81 5.02
CA ASN A 83 18.00 7.59 5.22
C ASN A 83 17.51 6.44 4.31
N GLN A 84 16.20 6.23 4.22
CA GLN A 84 15.64 5.21 3.34
C GLN A 84 15.88 5.55 1.86
N ASN A 85 15.76 6.83 1.49
CA ASN A 85 16.04 7.28 0.13
C ASN A 85 17.51 7.04 -0.27
N LYS A 86 18.47 7.28 0.64
CA LYS A 86 19.88 6.94 0.42
C LYS A 86 20.06 5.44 0.19
N SER A 87 19.34 4.59 0.93
CA SER A 87 19.38 3.15 0.70
C SER A 87 18.85 2.78 -0.69
N PHE A 88 17.71 3.36 -1.08
CA PHE A 88 17.12 3.17 -2.41
C PHE A 88 18.06 3.61 -3.54
N GLU A 89 18.72 4.76 -3.40
CA GLU A 89 19.69 5.24 -4.40
C GLU A 89 20.91 4.33 -4.52
N ARG A 90 21.36 3.77 -3.39
CA ARG A 90 22.49 2.84 -3.37
C ARG A 90 22.15 1.49 -4.00
N THR A 91 20.97 0.94 -3.72
CA THR A 91 20.61 -0.41 -4.20
C THR A 91 19.93 -0.39 -5.57
N GLY A 92 19.23 0.69 -5.91
CA GLY A 92 18.38 0.80 -7.10
C GLY A 92 17.18 -0.15 -7.07
N LEU A 93 16.94 -0.87 -5.97
CA LEU A 93 15.90 -1.87 -5.85
C LEU A 93 14.56 -1.21 -5.51
N GLU A 94 13.52 -1.50 -6.29
CA GLU A 94 12.18 -0.95 -6.06
C GLU A 94 11.61 -1.33 -4.67
N SER A 95 12.04 -2.44 -4.08
CA SER A 95 11.69 -2.84 -2.70
C SER A 95 12.14 -1.84 -1.65
N ASP A 96 13.22 -1.12 -1.92
CA ASP A 96 13.83 -0.18 -0.98
C ASP A 96 13.30 1.24 -1.17
N ARG A 97 12.44 1.46 -2.18
CA ARG A 97 11.86 2.77 -2.43
C ARG A 97 11.10 3.24 -1.18
N PRO A 98 11.38 4.44 -0.65
CA PRO A 98 10.65 4.94 0.51
C PRO A 98 9.17 5.15 0.17
N THR A 99 8.29 4.81 1.11
CA THR A 99 6.85 5.06 0.99
C THR A 99 6.28 5.65 2.26
N ILE A 100 5.21 6.43 2.10
CA ILE A 100 4.44 6.96 3.23
C ILE A 100 3.47 5.87 3.67
N HIS A 101 3.67 5.41 4.90
CA HIS A 101 2.83 4.46 5.61
C HIS A 101 2.04 5.18 6.71
N ARG A 102 0.89 4.63 7.14
CA ARG A 102 0.09 5.17 8.24
C ARG A 102 0.26 4.32 9.48
N LEU A 103 0.72 4.90 10.59
CA LEU A 103 0.93 4.17 11.84
C LEU A 103 -0.36 3.53 12.36
N ASN A 104 -1.45 4.28 12.36
CA ASN A 104 -2.80 3.77 12.54
C ASN A 104 -3.45 3.55 11.16
N PRO A 105 -3.71 2.29 10.76
CA PRO A 105 -4.32 1.95 9.46
C PRO A 105 -5.72 2.54 9.23
N ASP A 106 -6.40 2.94 10.29
CA ASP A 106 -7.73 3.57 10.23
C ASP A 106 -7.66 5.10 10.43
N GLY A 107 -6.49 5.65 10.76
CA GLY A 107 -6.27 7.11 10.90
C GLY A 107 -5.99 7.81 9.56
N ASN A 108 -5.92 9.15 9.57
CA ASN A 108 -5.68 9.94 8.36
C ASN A 108 -4.19 10.00 7.97
N TYR A 109 -3.89 10.50 6.78
CA TYR A 109 -2.53 10.96 6.47
C TYR A 109 -2.32 12.35 7.09
N GLU A 110 -1.64 12.40 8.22
CA GLU A 110 -1.34 13.61 9.00
C GLU A 110 -0.02 13.46 9.76
N ILE A 111 0.55 14.59 10.20
CA ILE A 111 1.73 14.58 11.10
C ILE A 111 1.42 13.77 12.36
N GLY A 112 2.34 12.91 12.77
CA GLY A 112 2.15 12.00 13.92
C GLY A 112 1.40 10.71 13.59
N ASN A 113 0.78 10.57 12.41
CA ASN A 113 0.23 9.31 11.94
C ASN A 113 0.90 8.78 10.65
N ILE A 114 2.01 9.38 10.24
CA ILE A 114 2.81 8.91 9.10
C ILE A 114 4.13 8.30 9.55
N ALA A 115 4.59 7.29 8.82
CA ALA A 115 5.89 6.66 9.01
C ALA A 115 6.52 6.32 7.66
N VAL A 116 7.84 6.15 7.65
CA VAL A 116 8.60 5.72 6.48
C VAL A 116 8.69 4.22 6.49
N LEU A 117 8.21 3.59 5.42
CA LEU A 117 8.32 2.15 5.23
C LEU A 117 8.88 1.86 3.82
N PRO A 118 9.87 0.96 3.67
CA PRO A 118 10.29 0.48 2.36
C PRO A 118 9.11 -0.13 1.61
N TYR A 119 9.04 0.07 0.30
CA TYR A 119 7.93 -0.43 -0.52
C TYR A 119 7.72 -1.95 -0.38
N GLY A 120 8.81 -2.73 -0.26
CA GLY A 120 8.75 -4.17 -0.06
C GLY A 120 8.04 -4.57 1.24
N GLU A 121 8.29 -3.86 2.33
CA GLU A 121 7.63 -4.11 3.63
C GLU A 121 6.18 -3.63 3.62
N HIS A 122 5.92 -2.46 3.03
CA HIS A 122 4.58 -1.92 2.87
C HIS A 122 3.67 -2.85 2.06
N GLN A 123 4.21 -3.52 1.03
CA GLN A 123 3.45 -4.54 0.30
C GLN A 123 3.14 -5.77 1.15
N GLN A 124 4.03 -6.17 2.06
CA GLN A 124 3.83 -7.34 2.91
C GLN A 124 2.74 -7.12 3.96
N GLU A 125 2.66 -5.93 4.55
CA GLU A 125 1.60 -5.60 5.53
C GLU A 125 0.20 -5.58 4.91
N HIS A 126 0.10 -5.20 3.64
CA HIS A 126 -1.16 -5.21 2.90
C HIS A 126 -1.39 -6.50 2.10
N ALA A 127 -0.51 -7.49 2.24
CA ALA A 127 -0.68 -8.76 1.58
C ALA A 127 -1.84 -9.55 2.20
N LYS A 128 -2.56 -10.27 1.34
CA LYS A 128 -3.60 -11.19 1.80
C LYS A 128 -2.94 -12.47 2.30
N ALA A 129 -3.42 -12.95 3.43
CA ALA A 129 -3.08 -14.28 3.90
C ALA A 129 -3.40 -15.33 2.82
N VAL A 130 -2.54 -16.32 2.74
CA VAL A 130 -2.61 -17.42 1.77
C VAL A 130 -2.66 -18.72 2.55
N LEU A 131 -3.52 -19.62 2.09
CA LEU A 131 -3.60 -20.98 2.61
C LEU A 131 -3.00 -21.92 1.57
N ILE A 132 -2.14 -22.82 2.02
CA ILE A 132 -1.69 -24.00 1.27
C ILE A 132 -2.50 -25.17 1.80
N ILE A 133 -3.03 -25.98 0.89
CA ILE A 133 -3.68 -27.24 1.23
C ILE A 133 -2.78 -28.31 0.65
N ASP A 134 -2.12 -29.07 1.53
CA ASP A 134 -1.41 -30.27 1.14
C ASP A 134 -2.44 -31.39 0.96
N THR A 135 -2.49 -31.95 -0.25
CA THR A 135 -3.45 -33.00 -0.58
C THR A 135 -2.98 -34.39 -0.20
N ASP A 136 -1.67 -34.58 -0.01
CA ASP A 136 -1.09 -35.87 0.31
C ASP A 136 -1.21 -36.14 1.82
N ASP A 137 -0.95 -35.13 2.64
CA ASP A 137 -1.01 -35.21 4.11
C ASP A 137 -2.31 -34.61 4.70
N CYS A 138 -3.21 -34.07 3.87
CA CYS A 138 -4.42 -33.37 4.28
C CYS A 138 -4.18 -32.18 5.24
N GLU A 139 -2.97 -31.61 5.24
CA GLU A 139 -2.61 -30.49 6.12
C GLU A 139 -2.92 -29.13 5.49
N ILE A 140 -3.21 -28.14 6.35
CA ILE A 140 -3.47 -26.76 5.93
C ILE A 140 -2.45 -25.84 6.59
N TYR A 141 -1.63 -25.20 5.75
CA TYR A 141 -0.65 -24.21 6.20
C TYR A 141 -1.13 -22.80 5.88
N SER A 142 -0.94 -21.87 6.81
CA SER A 142 -1.28 -20.46 6.61
C SER A 142 -0.03 -19.59 6.56
N HIS A 143 0.07 -18.78 5.50
CA HIS A 143 1.13 -17.80 5.34
C HIS A 143 0.53 -16.39 5.26
N LYS A 144 1.24 -15.41 5.82
CA LYS A 144 0.82 -14.00 5.78
C LYS A 144 0.73 -13.42 4.36
N SER A 145 1.45 -13.99 3.39
CA SER A 145 1.48 -13.53 2.00
C SER A 145 2.00 -14.60 1.04
N LEU A 146 1.77 -14.41 -0.27
CA LEU A 146 2.38 -15.25 -1.32
C LEU A 146 3.92 -15.18 -1.28
N THR A 147 4.48 -14.04 -0.87
CA THR A 147 5.94 -13.88 -0.70
C THR A 147 6.45 -14.75 0.44
N LYS A 148 5.74 -14.79 1.58
CA LYS A 148 6.13 -15.61 2.73
C LYS A 148 5.96 -17.10 2.45
N MET A 149 4.93 -17.47 1.69
CA MET A 149 4.78 -18.83 1.14
C MET A 149 5.96 -19.20 0.23
N ALA A 150 6.29 -18.34 -0.74
CA ALA A 150 7.42 -18.59 -1.63
C ALA A 150 8.73 -18.80 -0.87
N GLN A 151 8.94 -18.03 0.20
CA GLN A 151 10.11 -18.17 1.08
C GLN A 151 10.09 -19.46 1.90
N SER A 152 8.96 -19.85 2.53
CA SER A 152 8.87 -21.06 3.34
C SER A 152 9.06 -22.32 2.51
N GLU A 153 8.46 -22.34 1.31
CA GLU A 153 8.51 -23.51 0.43
C GLU A 153 9.80 -23.57 -0.40
N GLY A 154 10.68 -22.57 -0.29
CA GLY A 154 11.88 -22.48 -1.11
C GLY A 154 11.59 -22.32 -2.61
N VAL A 155 10.43 -21.76 -2.97
CA VAL A 155 9.96 -21.63 -4.35
C VAL A 155 10.08 -20.19 -4.83
N LYS A 156 10.34 -19.99 -6.13
CA LYS A 156 10.30 -18.65 -6.74
C LYS A 156 8.90 -18.04 -6.62
N GLN A 157 8.80 -16.80 -6.16
CA GLN A 157 7.55 -16.07 -6.04
C GLN A 157 6.76 -15.99 -7.36
N SER A 158 7.46 -15.89 -8.50
CA SER A 158 6.83 -15.91 -9.83
C SER A 158 6.04 -17.19 -10.10
N LYS A 159 6.53 -18.35 -9.64
CA LYS A 159 5.84 -19.64 -9.76
C LYS A 159 4.60 -19.70 -8.88
N VAL A 160 4.71 -19.23 -7.63
CA VAL A 160 3.57 -19.13 -6.70
C VAL A 160 2.48 -18.20 -7.25
N ASN A 161 2.87 -17.06 -7.83
CA ASN A 161 1.94 -16.13 -8.48
C ASN A 161 1.23 -16.78 -9.69
N ALA A 162 1.97 -17.50 -10.53
CA ALA A 162 1.40 -18.21 -11.68
C ALA A 162 0.40 -19.29 -11.25
N MET A 163 0.73 -20.06 -10.21
CA MET A 163 -0.18 -21.07 -9.64
C MET A 163 -1.44 -20.41 -9.06
N SER A 164 -1.29 -19.37 -8.23
CA SER A 164 -2.44 -18.66 -7.65
C SER A 164 -3.35 -18.07 -8.75
N LYS A 165 -2.77 -17.61 -9.85
CA LYS A 165 -3.53 -17.14 -11.02
C LYS A 165 -4.28 -18.30 -11.69
N ALA A 166 -3.59 -19.40 -12.00
CA ALA A 166 -4.20 -20.58 -12.61
C ALA A 166 -5.39 -21.10 -11.78
N PHE A 167 -5.24 -21.21 -10.45
CA PHE A 167 -6.34 -21.62 -9.57
C PHE A 167 -7.53 -20.65 -9.54
N ARG A 168 -7.30 -19.35 -9.71
CA ARG A 168 -8.41 -18.37 -9.79
C ARG A 168 -9.15 -18.44 -11.12
N GLU A 169 -8.47 -18.88 -12.16
CA GLU A 169 -8.99 -19.01 -13.52
C GLU A 169 -9.55 -20.42 -13.79
N ASP A 170 -9.31 -21.39 -12.88
CA ASP A 170 -9.92 -22.71 -12.91
C ASP A 170 -11.45 -22.62 -12.73
N ASP A 171 -12.18 -23.07 -13.75
CA ASP A 171 -13.64 -23.05 -13.81
C ASP A 171 -14.28 -23.85 -12.66
N VAL A 172 -13.65 -24.94 -12.23
CA VAL A 172 -14.15 -25.75 -11.10
C VAL A 172 -14.06 -24.94 -9.82
N PHE A 173 -12.94 -24.24 -9.61
CA PHE A 173 -12.75 -23.38 -8.45
C PHE A 173 -13.71 -22.18 -8.46
N LEU A 174 -13.91 -21.55 -9.62
CA LEU A 174 -14.87 -20.46 -9.79
C LEU A 174 -16.32 -20.91 -9.50
N GLN A 175 -16.71 -22.09 -9.96
CA GLN A 175 -18.03 -22.66 -9.67
C GLN A 175 -18.19 -22.98 -8.18
N GLN A 176 -17.19 -23.60 -7.54
CA GLN A 176 -17.22 -23.87 -6.10
C GLN A 176 -17.29 -22.58 -5.27
N LYS A 177 -16.52 -21.55 -5.64
CA LYS A 177 -16.55 -20.23 -5.01
C LYS A 177 -17.93 -19.56 -5.13
N LYS A 178 -18.58 -19.65 -6.29
CA LYS A 178 -19.96 -19.18 -6.49
C LYS A 178 -20.95 -19.92 -5.59
N LYS A 179 -20.85 -21.26 -5.51
CA LYS A 179 -21.69 -22.09 -4.63
C LYS A 179 -21.50 -21.72 -3.16
N ALA A 180 -20.26 -21.56 -2.70
CA ALA A 180 -19.95 -21.18 -1.31
C ALA A 180 -20.50 -19.79 -0.96
N LYS A 181 -20.32 -18.80 -1.84
CA LYS A 181 -20.90 -17.45 -1.66
C LYS A 181 -22.42 -17.48 -1.57
N LYS A 182 -23.09 -18.23 -2.45
CA LYS A 182 -24.54 -18.39 -2.42
C LYS A 182 -24.99 -19.00 -1.09
N LYS A 183 -24.37 -20.10 -0.67
CA LYS A 183 -24.68 -20.78 0.61
C LYS A 183 -24.51 -19.86 1.81
N LEU A 184 -23.49 -19.00 1.81
CA LEU A 184 -23.29 -18.01 2.87
C LEU A 184 -24.38 -16.92 2.85
N ALA A 185 -24.73 -16.40 1.67
CA ALA A 185 -25.79 -15.42 1.52
C ALA A 185 -27.15 -15.98 1.97
N ASP A 186 -27.44 -17.24 1.62
CA ASP A 186 -28.67 -17.93 2.03
C ASP A 186 -28.72 -18.10 3.56
N ARG A 187 -27.61 -18.53 4.20
CA ARG A 187 -27.52 -18.63 5.67
C ARG A 187 -27.71 -17.28 6.35
N ASN A 188 -27.10 -16.22 5.83
CA ASN A 188 -27.23 -14.88 6.41
C ASN A 188 -28.65 -14.34 6.27
N ARG A 189 -29.32 -14.61 5.14
CA ARG A 189 -30.72 -14.27 4.93
C ARG A 189 -31.61 -14.99 5.94
N GLU A 190 -31.46 -16.31 6.08
CA GLU A 190 -32.23 -17.12 7.03
C GLU A 190 -32.02 -16.65 8.48
N PHE A 191 -30.79 -16.26 8.82
CA PHE A 191 -30.48 -15.65 10.12
C PHE A 191 -31.22 -14.32 10.32
N CYS A 192 -31.14 -13.40 9.35
CA CYS A 192 -31.84 -12.12 9.40
C CYS A 192 -33.37 -12.30 9.54
N GLU A 193 -33.96 -13.21 8.78
CA GLU A 193 -35.39 -13.54 8.85
C GLU A 193 -35.79 -14.04 10.25
N LYS A 194 -35.00 -14.94 10.85
CA LYS A 194 -35.24 -15.44 12.23
C LYS A 194 -35.14 -14.36 13.29
N GLN A 195 -34.36 -13.30 13.04
CA GLN A 195 -34.18 -12.18 13.96
C GLN A 195 -35.15 -11.01 13.68
N GLY A 196 -36.00 -11.10 12.65
CA GLY A 196 -36.86 -9.98 12.24
C GLY A 196 -36.08 -8.78 11.68
N ILE A 197 -34.86 -9.00 11.20
CA ILE A 197 -33.97 -7.95 10.67
C ILE A 197 -34.04 -7.97 9.14
N GLU A 198 -34.11 -6.80 8.51
CA GLU A 198 -34.06 -6.68 7.04
C GLU A 198 -32.68 -7.10 6.51
N TYR A 199 -32.64 -8.15 5.66
CA TYR A 199 -31.40 -8.58 5.02
C TYR A 199 -31.00 -7.60 3.89
N ARG A 200 -29.81 -7.01 4.00
CA ARG A 200 -29.21 -6.20 2.92
C ARG A 200 -27.93 -6.89 2.41
N PRO A 201 -27.90 -7.33 1.14
CA PRO A 201 -26.69 -7.92 0.57
C PRO A 201 -25.57 -6.88 0.42
N ILE A 202 -24.32 -7.29 0.70
CA ILE A 202 -23.09 -6.50 0.53
C ILE A 202 -22.50 -6.75 -0.86
#